data_AF-A0A2E0TJQ8-F1
#
_entry.id   AF-A0A2E0TJQ8-F1
#
_cell.length_a   1.000
_cell.length_b   1.000
_cell.length_c   1.000
_cell.angle_alpha   90.00
_cell.angle_beta   90.00
_cell.angle_gamma   90.00
#
_symmetry.space_group_name_H-M   'P 1'
#
loop_
_entity.id
_entity.type
_entity.pdbx_description
1 polymer ?
#
loop_
_entity_poly.entity_id
_entity_poly.type
_entity_poly.pdbx_seq_one_letter_code
_entity_poly.pdbx_strand_id
1 'polypeptide(L)'
;MKNFALAFALAVAGSGCIIVDDDGADLYESCFDVLDCDGEADRCHSFTADWPDGLRSTNSICTRSCFDSSDCPFSNGDPGICVSFDGGAFLCYESCFDDFDCDPGFACGDVGTGDTICLPR
;
A
#
# COMPACT_ATOMS: atom_id res chain seq x y z
N MET A 1 -7.61 -33.37 63.34
CA MET A 1 -6.33 -33.07 62.66
C MET A 1 -6.61 -32.03 61.59
N LYS A 2 -5.74 -31.04 61.50
CA LYS A 2 -5.86 -29.75 60.79
C LYS A 2 -5.61 -29.90 59.28
N ASN A 3 -6.36 -29.12 58.49
CA ASN A 3 -5.91 -28.30 57.34
C ASN A 3 -5.42 -29.05 56.07
N PHE A 4 -5.51 -28.58 54.82
CA PHE A 4 -5.93 -27.33 54.17
C PHE A 4 -6.11 -27.59 52.66
N ALA A 5 -6.58 -26.56 51.96
CA ALA A 5 -7.11 -26.52 50.60
C ALA A 5 -6.14 -26.71 49.40
N LEU A 6 -6.80 -26.88 48.24
CA LEU A 6 -6.51 -26.34 46.90
C LEU A 6 -5.22 -26.72 46.15
N ALA A 7 -5.39 -27.25 44.94
CA ALA A 7 -4.75 -26.66 43.75
C ALA A 7 -5.52 -27.07 42.49
N PHE A 8 -6.20 -26.07 41.90
CA PHE A 8 -6.75 -26.07 40.56
C PHE A 8 -5.58 -25.75 39.62
N ALA A 9 -5.17 -26.68 38.76
CA ALA A 9 -4.14 -26.44 37.75
C ALA A 9 -4.77 -26.55 36.36
N LEU A 10 -5.22 -25.40 35.87
CA LEU A 10 -5.67 -25.19 34.50
C LEU A 10 -4.40 -24.98 33.65
N ALA A 11 -4.06 -25.94 32.80
CA ALA A 11 -3.01 -25.79 31.80
C ALA A 11 -3.61 -26.01 30.42
N VAL A 12 -4.30 -24.98 29.91
CA VAL A 12 -4.62 -24.90 28.49
C VAL A 12 -3.32 -24.49 27.80
N ALA A 13 -2.54 -25.49 27.38
CA ALA A 13 -1.45 -25.28 26.44
C ALA A 13 -2.07 -24.96 25.07
N GLY A 14 -2.49 -23.71 24.90
CA GLY A 14 -2.73 -23.16 23.58
C GLY A 14 -1.37 -22.93 22.94
N SER A 15 -0.91 -23.86 22.12
CA SER A 15 0.02 -23.56 21.04
C SER A 15 -0.72 -22.62 20.09
N GLY A 16 -0.76 -21.34 20.46
CA GLY A 16 -1.13 -20.28 19.54
C GLY A 16 -0.06 -20.29 18.46
N CYS A 17 -0.46 -20.70 17.25
CA CYS A 17 0.29 -20.32 16.07
C CYS A 17 0.37 -18.79 16.12
N ILE A 18 1.56 -18.25 16.31
CA ILE A 18 1.81 -16.87 15.91
C ILE A 18 1.75 -16.96 14.39
N ILE A 19 0.59 -16.64 13.82
CA ILE A 19 0.55 -16.28 12.42
C ILE A 19 1.25 -14.92 12.40
N VAL A 20 2.53 -14.93 12.03
CA VAL A 20 3.14 -13.74 11.44
C VAL A 20 2.54 -13.75 10.05
N ASP A 21 1.38 -13.15 9.93
CA ASP A 21 0.87 -12.75 8.63
C ASP A 21 1.91 -11.70 8.17
N ASP A 22 2.79 -12.15 7.27
CA ASP A 22 3.65 -11.30 6.45
C ASP A 22 2.72 -10.66 5.40
N ASP A 23 1.69 -9.95 5.89
CA ASP A 23 0.65 -9.26 5.11
C ASP A 23 1.10 -7.80 4.93
N GLY A 24 2.37 -7.57 4.56
CA GLY A 24 2.77 -6.26 4.10
C GLY A 24 2.01 -5.93 2.82
N ALA A 25 1.76 -4.64 2.64
CA ALA A 25 1.11 -4.08 1.47
C ALA A 25 1.97 -4.33 0.23
N ASP A 26 1.31 -4.84 -0.82
CA ASP A 26 1.93 -5.08 -2.11
C ASP A 26 2.25 -3.76 -2.83
N LEU A 27 2.95 -3.86 -3.96
CA LEU A 27 3.19 -2.69 -4.79
C LEU A 27 1.86 -2.04 -5.21
N TYR A 28 1.79 -0.71 -5.08
CA TYR A 28 0.65 0.17 -5.32
C TYR A 28 -0.44 0.19 -4.23
N GLU A 29 -0.31 -0.63 -3.19
CA GLU A 29 -1.22 -0.59 -2.04
C GLU A 29 -0.83 0.50 -1.02
N SER A 30 -1.79 0.86 -0.16
CA SER A 30 -1.58 1.85 0.89
C SER A 30 -0.58 1.41 1.97
N CYS A 31 0.18 2.36 2.52
CA CYS A 31 1.16 2.09 3.59
C CYS A 31 1.30 3.23 4.58
N PHE A 32 1.85 2.97 5.77
CA PHE A 32 2.20 4.00 6.75
C PHE A 32 3.72 4.25 6.79
N ASP A 33 4.52 3.20 6.72
CA ASP A 33 5.97 3.27 6.56
C ASP A 33 6.53 2.13 5.68
N VAL A 34 7.85 2.13 5.45
CA VAL A 34 8.50 1.17 4.54
C VAL A 34 8.47 -0.27 5.04
N LEU A 35 8.31 -0.50 6.34
CA LEU A 35 8.18 -1.85 6.91
C LEU A 35 6.79 -2.44 6.66
N ASP A 36 5.82 -1.62 6.27
CA ASP A 36 4.51 -2.10 5.82
C ASP A 36 4.56 -2.58 4.38
N CYS A 37 5.65 -2.33 3.64
CA CYS A 37 5.73 -2.68 2.22
C CYS A 37 6.44 -4.01 2.02
N ASP A 38 5.82 -4.87 1.22
CA ASP A 38 6.35 -6.18 0.84
C ASP A 38 6.70 -6.28 -0.65
N GLY A 39 7.18 -7.46 -1.03
CA GLY A 39 7.44 -7.81 -2.42
C GLY A 39 8.54 -6.95 -3.05
N GLU A 40 8.18 -6.22 -4.10
CA GLU A 40 9.12 -5.42 -4.90
C GLU A 40 9.13 -3.93 -4.56
N ALA A 41 8.34 -3.49 -3.57
CA ALA A 41 8.33 -2.11 -3.13
C ALA A 41 9.64 -1.76 -2.38
N ASP A 42 10.22 -0.59 -2.68
CA ASP A 42 11.45 -0.10 -2.05
C ASP A 42 11.22 1.06 -1.07
N ARG A 43 9.97 1.57 -1.02
CA ARG A 43 9.56 2.66 -0.14
C ARG A 43 8.05 2.72 0.05
N CYS A 44 7.65 3.33 1.16
CA CYS A 44 6.34 3.92 1.34
C CYS A 44 6.41 5.42 0.97
N HIS A 45 5.80 5.82 -0.14
CA HIS A 45 5.87 7.18 -0.66
C HIS A 45 4.57 7.94 -0.44
N SER A 46 4.64 9.04 0.31
CA SER A 46 3.52 9.97 0.47
C SER A 46 3.49 11.01 -0.65
N PHE A 47 2.32 11.19 -1.25
CA PHE A 47 2.07 12.19 -2.28
C PHE A 47 0.66 12.78 -2.17
N THR A 48 0.47 13.94 -2.79
CA THR A 48 -0.76 14.71 -2.70
C THR A 48 -1.35 14.91 -4.09
N ALA A 49 -2.66 14.69 -4.23
CA ALA A 49 -3.41 14.98 -5.45
C ALA A 49 -4.36 16.17 -5.24
N ASP A 50 -4.42 17.05 -6.23
CA ASP A 50 -5.39 18.15 -6.31
C ASP A 50 -6.46 17.77 -7.35
N TRP A 51 -7.71 17.71 -6.91
CA TRP A 51 -8.84 17.28 -7.75
C TRP A 51 -9.63 18.47 -8.31
N PRO A 52 -10.33 18.30 -9.46
CA PRO A 52 -11.12 19.37 -10.09
C PRO A 52 -12.27 19.91 -9.23
N ASP A 53 -12.75 19.14 -8.26
CA ASP A 53 -13.77 19.56 -7.29
C ASP A 53 -13.19 20.42 -6.15
N GLY A 54 -11.88 20.69 -6.18
CA GLY A 54 -11.15 21.44 -5.18
C GLY A 54 -10.71 20.60 -3.97
N LEU A 55 -10.95 19.29 -3.98
CA LEU A 55 -10.43 18.39 -2.96
C LEU A 55 -8.92 18.25 -3.12
N ARG A 56 -8.20 18.34 -2.01
CA ARG A 56 -6.77 18.02 -1.92
C ARG A 56 -6.61 16.86 -0.95
N SER A 57 -6.15 15.71 -1.44
CA SER A 57 -6.00 14.50 -0.64
C SER A 57 -4.56 14.01 -0.65
N THR A 58 -4.10 13.47 0.48
CA THR A 58 -2.75 12.94 0.66
C THR A 58 -2.85 11.55 1.23
N ASN A 59 -2.15 10.61 0.60
CA ASN A 59 -2.02 9.24 1.05
C ASN A 59 -0.60 8.75 0.73
N SER A 60 -0.27 7.54 1.13
CA SER A 60 1.03 6.93 0.85
C SER A 60 0.85 5.57 0.20
N ILE A 61 1.75 5.23 -0.73
CA ILE A 61 1.74 3.95 -1.45
C ILE A 61 3.07 3.22 -1.29
N CYS A 62 3.01 1.90 -1.27
CA CYS A 62 4.16 1.06 -1.52
C CYS A 62 4.54 1.17 -3.00
N THR A 63 5.73 1.68 -3.27
CA THR A 63 6.21 1.92 -4.64
C THR A 63 7.70 1.65 -4.74
N ARG A 64 8.23 1.74 -5.96
CA ARG A 64 9.65 1.60 -6.26
C ARG A 64 10.10 2.67 -7.25
N SER A 65 11.41 2.90 -7.26
CA SER A 65 12.02 3.80 -8.25
C SER A 65 11.95 3.21 -9.66
N CYS A 66 11.83 4.08 -10.66
CA CYS A 66 11.87 3.71 -12.07
C CYS A 66 12.68 4.72 -12.88
N PHE A 67 13.17 4.28 -14.04
CA PHE A 67 13.74 5.15 -15.07
C PHE A 67 12.70 5.41 -16.17
N ASP A 68 11.94 4.38 -16.55
CA ASP A 68 10.79 4.50 -17.46
C ASP A 68 9.67 3.50 -17.09
N SER A 69 8.52 3.59 -17.75
CA SER A 69 7.34 2.76 -17.42
C SER A 69 7.56 1.26 -17.67
N SER A 70 8.59 0.84 -18.40
CA SER A 70 8.92 -0.59 -18.55
C SER A 70 9.55 -1.20 -17.30
N ASP A 71 10.03 -0.36 -16.37
CA ASP A 71 10.50 -0.78 -15.06
C ASP A 71 9.35 -1.05 -14.07
N CYS A 72 8.13 -0.61 -14.39
CA CYS A 72 7.00 -0.68 -13.50
C CYS A 72 6.21 -1.99 -13.66
N PRO A 73 6.06 -2.78 -12.57
CA PRO A 73 5.28 -4.00 -12.60
C PRO A 73 3.84 -3.77 -13.03
N PHE A 74 3.27 -4.80 -13.66
CA PHE A 74 1.87 -4.82 -14.06
C PHE A 74 0.98 -4.94 -12.83
N SER A 75 -0.14 -4.21 -12.83
CA SER A 75 -1.26 -4.38 -11.91
C SER A 75 -2.56 -4.37 -12.69
N ASN A 76 -3.53 -5.17 -12.26
CA ASN A 76 -4.86 -5.26 -12.89
C ASN A 76 -4.87 -5.50 -14.42
N GLY A 77 -3.78 -6.05 -14.96
CA GLY A 77 -3.63 -6.36 -16.40
C GLY A 77 -2.94 -5.27 -17.22
N ASP A 78 -2.64 -4.12 -16.63
CA ASP A 78 -1.98 -2.99 -17.26
C ASP A 78 -0.59 -2.70 -16.65
N PRO A 79 0.38 -2.19 -17.42
CA PRO A 79 1.68 -1.82 -16.89
C PRO A 79 1.59 -0.56 -16.03
N GLY A 80 2.30 -0.53 -14.89
CA GLY A 80 2.44 0.70 -14.13
C GLY A 80 3.13 1.81 -14.92
N ILE A 81 2.97 3.05 -14.45
CA ILE A 81 3.47 4.25 -15.12
C ILE A 81 4.57 4.89 -14.28
N CYS A 82 5.70 5.20 -14.92
CA CYS A 82 6.81 5.88 -14.28
C CYS A 82 6.63 7.40 -14.32
N VAL A 83 6.27 7.99 -13.18
CA VAL A 83 5.95 9.42 -13.08
C VAL A 83 6.80 10.08 -12.00
N SER A 84 7.11 11.37 -12.19
CA SER A 84 7.72 12.22 -11.17
C SER A 84 6.81 13.41 -10.91
N PHE A 85 6.41 13.59 -9.66
CA PHE A 85 5.70 14.77 -9.20
C PHE A 85 6.69 15.83 -8.70
N ASP A 86 6.43 17.10 -9.03
CA ASP A 86 7.20 18.27 -8.58
C ASP A 86 8.73 18.20 -8.82
N GLY A 87 9.17 17.45 -9.83
CA GLY A 87 10.59 17.24 -10.13
C GLY A 87 11.31 16.35 -9.10
N GLY A 88 10.55 15.57 -8.33
CA GLY A 88 11.06 14.56 -7.41
C GLY A 88 11.61 13.32 -8.10
N ALA A 89 11.79 12.25 -7.33
CA ALA A 89 12.17 10.95 -7.88
C ALA A 89 11.07 10.42 -8.81
N PHE A 90 11.48 9.71 -9.86
CA PHE A 90 10.56 8.93 -10.69
C PHE A 90 10.19 7.65 -9.95
N LEU A 91 8.88 7.44 -9.78
CA LEU A 91 8.30 6.33 -9.06
C LEU A 91 7.22 5.65 -9.91
N CYS A 92 7.00 4.37 -9.65
CA CYS A 92 5.93 3.63 -10.30
C CYS A 92 4.59 3.91 -9.64
N TYR A 93 3.58 4.19 -10.45
CA TYR A 93 2.19 4.32 -10.02
C TYR A 93 1.33 3.34 -10.81
N GLU A 94 0.28 2.82 -10.17
CA GLU A 94 -0.70 1.97 -10.83
C GLU A 94 -1.49 2.76 -11.86
N SER A 95 -1.52 2.26 -13.10
CA SER A 95 -2.43 2.73 -14.14
C SER A 95 -3.86 2.31 -13.81
N CYS A 96 -4.84 3.15 -14.15
CA CYS A 96 -6.24 2.85 -13.93
C CYS A 96 -7.09 3.30 -15.12
N PHE A 97 -8.24 2.64 -15.30
CA PHE A 97 -9.31 3.07 -16.20
C PHE A 97 -10.45 3.73 -15.42
N ASP A 98 -10.79 3.19 -14.25
CA ASP A 98 -11.78 3.76 -13.34
C ASP A 98 -11.42 3.54 -11.85
N ASP A 99 -12.25 4.08 -10.96
CA ASP A 99 -11.99 4.05 -9.51
C ASP A 99 -11.96 2.63 -8.92
N PHE A 100 -12.48 1.62 -9.60
CA PHE A 100 -12.46 0.23 -9.11
C PHE A 100 -11.12 -0.46 -9.34
N ASP A 101 -10.26 0.10 -10.19
CA ASP A 101 -8.89 -0.40 -10.39
C ASP A 101 -7.96 -0.01 -9.24
N CYS A 102 -8.39 0.90 -8.36
CA CYS A 102 -7.55 1.47 -7.31
C CYS A 102 -7.83 0.88 -5.94
N ASP A 103 -6.77 0.72 -5.14
CA ASP A 103 -6.85 0.33 -3.73
C ASP A 103 -7.64 1.36 -2.89
N PRO A 104 -8.28 0.98 -1.75
CA PRO A 104 -9.02 1.91 -0.93
C PRO A 104 -8.19 3.13 -0.48
N GLY A 105 -8.78 4.33 -0.64
CA GLY A 105 -8.09 5.60 -0.38
C GLY A 105 -7.41 6.20 -1.62
N PHE A 106 -7.59 5.55 -2.78
CA PHE A 106 -7.20 6.06 -4.09
C PHE A 106 -8.41 6.07 -5.04
N ALA A 107 -8.29 6.86 -6.10
CA ALA A 107 -9.27 6.94 -7.18
C ALA A 107 -8.55 7.26 -8.49
N CYS A 108 -9.18 6.95 -9.61
CA CYS A 108 -8.54 7.10 -10.90
C CYS A 108 -8.52 8.56 -11.35
N GLY A 109 -7.32 9.08 -11.64
CA GLY A 109 -7.13 10.48 -11.98
C GLY A 109 -6.05 10.73 -13.03
N ASP A 110 -6.26 11.76 -13.84
CA ASP A 110 -5.35 12.19 -14.90
C ASP A 110 -4.18 13.02 -14.34
N VAL A 111 -2.95 12.70 -14.77
CA VAL A 111 -1.72 13.39 -14.32
C VAL A 111 -1.20 14.44 -15.31
N GLY A 112 -2.03 14.86 -16.26
CA GLY A 112 -1.75 15.92 -17.22
C GLY A 112 -0.99 15.48 -18.48
N THR A 113 -0.67 14.19 -18.60
CA THR A 113 0.03 13.61 -19.76
C THR A 113 -0.90 12.79 -20.67
N GLY A 114 -2.18 12.69 -20.33
CA GLY A 114 -3.14 11.78 -20.95
C GLY A 114 -3.12 10.37 -20.37
N ASP A 115 -2.25 10.14 -19.39
CA ASP A 115 -2.21 8.93 -18.57
C ASP A 115 -3.06 9.13 -17.31
N THR A 116 -3.74 8.06 -16.91
CA THR A 116 -4.51 7.99 -15.66
C THR A 116 -3.88 6.99 -14.70
N ILE A 117 -3.72 7.42 -13.44
CA ILE A 117 -3.17 6.60 -12.37
C ILE A 117 -4.03 6.68 -11.11
N CYS A 118 -3.82 5.76 -10.18
CA CYS A 118 -4.44 5.80 -8.86
C CYS A 118 -3.87 6.93 -8.00
N LEU A 119 -4.67 7.98 -7.80
CA LEU A 119 -4.35 9.18 -7.02
C LEU A 119 -5.08 9.17 -5.67
N PRO A 120 -4.48 9.73 -4.59
CA PRO A 120 -5.10 9.84 -3.29
C PRO A 120 -6.48 10.49 -3.37
N ARG A 121 -7.50 9.90 -2.72
CA ARG A 121 -8.85 10.45 -2.68
C ARG A 121 -9.52 10.31 -1.33
#